data_AF-A0A288DKY6-F1
#
_entry.id   AF-A0A288DKY6-F1
#
_cell.length_a   1.000
_cell.length_b   1.000
_cell.length_c   1.000
_cell.angle_alpha   90.00
_cell.angle_beta   90.00
_cell.angle_gamma   90.00
#
_symmetry.space_group_name_H-M   'P 1'
#
loop_
_entity.id
_entity.type
_entity.pdbx_description
1 polymer ?
#
loop_
_entity_poly.entity_id
_entity_poly.type
_entity_poly.pdbx_seq_one_letter_code
_entity_poly.pdbx_strand_id
1 'polypeptide(L)'
;MTKKEYVLKVLDRVLPYWTEAVSIKEKILSGTATDEYIEDMYQKCVESIHSTLQYQNTQKAQQLTSYLQSLQETERLSKEADQKDIQKLDEFLSSF
;
A
#
# COMPACT_ATOMS: atom_id res chain seq x y z
N MET A 1 9.81 -21.09 12.77
CA MET A 1 10.32 -20.79 11.42
C MET A 1 11.74 -20.25 11.57
N THR A 2 12.72 -20.86 10.94
CA THR A 2 14.13 -20.45 11.00
C THR A 2 14.41 -19.27 10.05
N LYS A 3 15.55 -18.58 10.24
CA LYS A 3 15.97 -17.50 9.32
C LYS A 3 16.13 -18.00 7.88
N LYS A 4 16.71 -19.20 7.72
CA LYS A 4 16.79 -19.92 6.44
C LYS A 4 15.41 -20.14 5.81
N GLU A 5 14.46 -20.69 6.57
CA GLU A 5 13.09 -20.92 6.08
C GLU A 5 12.37 -19.61 5.71
N TYR A 6 12.61 -18.54 6.48
CA TYR A 6 12.05 -17.23 6.20
C TYR A 6 12.59 -16.69 4.87
N VAL A 7 13.90 -16.67 4.69
CA VAL A 7 14.55 -16.19 3.44
C VAL A 7 14.02 -16.98 2.24
N LEU A 8 13.96 -18.32 2.33
CA LEU A 8 13.43 -19.15 1.25
C LEU A 8 11.99 -18.81 0.89
N LYS A 9 11.12 -18.59 1.89
CA LYS A 9 9.72 -18.18 1.64
C LYS A 9 9.62 -16.80 0.99
N VAL A 10 10.50 -15.87 1.36
CA VAL A 10 10.53 -14.54 0.73
C VAL A 10 10.99 -14.66 -0.71
N LEU A 11 12.08 -15.41 -0.96
CA LEU A 11 12.58 -15.68 -2.32
C LEU A 11 11.48 -16.30 -3.19
N ASP A 12 10.74 -17.29 -2.69
CA ASP A 12 9.62 -17.91 -3.42
C ASP A 12 8.54 -16.93 -3.87
N ARG A 13 8.30 -15.88 -3.08
CA ARG A 13 7.31 -14.84 -3.41
C ARG A 13 7.82 -13.84 -4.44
N VAL A 14 9.12 -13.55 -4.44
CA VAL A 14 9.73 -12.55 -5.33
C VAL A 14 10.27 -13.15 -6.62
N LEU A 15 10.46 -14.47 -6.69
CA LEU A 15 10.93 -15.21 -7.87
C LEU A 15 10.23 -14.82 -9.19
N PRO A 16 8.89 -14.64 -9.25
CA PRO A 16 8.23 -14.24 -10.48
C PRO A 16 8.68 -12.86 -11.02
N TYR A 17 9.27 -12.03 -10.16
CA TYR A 17 9.62 -10.64 -10.43
C TYR A 17 11.14 -10.38 -10.34
N TRP A 18 11.90 -11.31 -9.77
CA TRP A 18 13.34 -11.19 -9.58
C TRP A 18 14.04 -12.51 -9.87
N THR A 19 14.48 -12.68 -11.11
CA THR A 19 15.11 -13.92 -11.59
C THR A 19 16.43 -14.23 -10.89
N GLU A 20 17.16 -13.23 -10.39
CA GLU A 20 18.39 -13.43 -9.63
C GLU A 20 18.13 -14.06 -8.25
N ALA A 21 16.88 -14.03 -7.75
CA ALA A 21 16.50 -14.76 -6.53
C ALA A 21 16.64 -16.28 -6.69
N VAL A 22 16.64 -16.80 -7.93
CA VAL A 22 16.85 -18.23 -8.22
C VAL A 22 18.23 -18.68 -7.73
N SER A 23 19.29 -17.95 -8.09
CA SER A 23 20.67 -18.33 -7.75
C SER A 23 20.93 -18.26 -6.24
N ILE A 24 20.34 -17.27 -5.56
CA ILE A 24 20.39 -17.12 -4.10
C ILE A 24 19.68 -18.31 -3.44
N LYS A 25 18.49 -18.67 -3.93
CA LYS A 25 17.72 -19.81 -3.41
C LYS A 25 18.49 -21.13 -3.57
N GLU A 26 19.07 -21.36 -4.75
CA GLU A 26 19.88 -22.54 -5.04
C GLU A 26 21.11 -22.65 -4.12
N LYS A 27 21.79 -21.52 -3.84
CA LYS A 27 22.92 -21.47 -2.91
C LYS A 27 22.51 -21.88 -1.48
N ILE A 28 21.35 -21.43 -1.03
CA ILE A 28 20.82 -21.75 0.31
C ILE A 28 20.35 -23.22 0.40
N LEU A 29 19.71 -23.73 -0.65
CA LEU A 29 19.21 -25.11 -0.70
C LEU A 29 20.34 -26.13 -0.84
N SER A 30 21.37 -25.83 -1.62
CA SER A 30 22.56 -26.68 -1.81
C SER A 30 23.45 -26.78 -0.56
N GLY A 31 23.20 -25.98 0.48
CA GLY A 31 24.01 -25.96 1.69
C GLY A 31 25.37 -25.25 1.52
N THR A 32 25.59 -24.59 0.38
CA THR A 32 26.82 -23.84 0.10
C THR A 32 26.79 -22.40 0.64
N ALA A 33 25.62 -21.96 1.13
CA ALA A 33 25.48 -20.73 1.90
C ALA A 33 26.04 -20.90 3.32
N THR A 34 26.91 -19.98 3.74
CA THR A 34 27.37 -19.87 5.13
C THR A 34 26.25 -19.31 6.01
N ASP A 35 26.33 -19.56 7.32
CA ASP A 35 25.35 -19.00 8.28
C ASP A 35 25.34 -17.46 8.25
N GLU A 36 26.52 -16.83 8.10
CA GLU A 36 26.66 -15.38 7.95
C GLU A 36 25.96 -14.86 6.68
N TYR A 37 26.03 -15.60 5.58
CA TYR A 37 25.30 -15.26 4.36
C TYR A 37 23.79 -15.38 4.55
N ILE A 38 23.32 -16.40 5.27
CA ILE A 38 21.89 -16.55 5.60
C ILE A 38 21.42 -15.41 6.49
N GLU A 39 22.24 -14.98 7.44
CA GLU A 39 21.96 -13.83 8.31
C GLU A 39 21.85 -12.52 7.53
N ASP A 40 22.82 -12.23 6.66
CA ASP A 40 22.81 -11.05 5.78
C ASP A 40 21.57 -11.03 4.88
N MET A 41 21.25 -12.17 4.25
CA MET A 41 20.05 -12.28 3.41
C MET A 41 18.76 -12.12 4.22
N TYR A 42 18.72 -12.66 5.44
CA TYR A 42 17.57 -12.49 6.34
C TYR A 42 17.36 -11.02 6.68
N GLN A 43 18.42 -10.31 7.05
CA GLN A 43 18.35 -8.90 7.39
C GLN A 43 17.87 -8.05 6.20
N LYS A 44 18.42 -8.29 5.00
CA LYS A 44 18.00 -7.64 3.76
C LYS A 44 16.52 -7.89 3.43
N CYS A 45 16.05 -9.12 3.59
CA CYS A 45 14.64 -9.45 3.37
C CYS A 45 13.74 -8.69 4.35
N VAL A 46 14.09 -8.65 5.63
CA VAL A 46 13.32 -7.95 6.66
C VAL A 46 13.27 -6.45 6.39
N GLU A 47 14.41 -5.82 6.11
CA GLU A 47 14.50 -4.39 5.82
C GLU A 47 13.71 -4.02 4.56
N SER A 48 13.83 -4.82 3.50
CA SER A 48 13.09 -4.59 2.25
C SER A 48 11.58 -4.71 2.46
N ILE A 49 11.12 -5.73 3.19
CA ILE A 49 9.69 -5.90 3.51
C ILE A 49 9.19 -4.74 4.38
N HIS A 50 9.96 -4.34 5.39
CA HIS A 50 9.59 -3.23 6.27
C HIS A 50 9.46 -1.92 5.49
N SER A 51 10.46 -1.59 4.67
CA SER A 51 10.45 -0.41 3.81
C SER A 51 9.28 -0.41 2.84
N THR A 52 9.00 -1.57 2.21
CA THR A 52 7.87 -1.71 1.28
C THR A 52 6.53 -1.51 1.98
N LEU A 53 6.34 -2.11 3.17
CA LEU A 53 5.12 -1.94 3.95
C LEU A 53 4.93 -0.50 4.43
N GLN A 54 6.01 0.15 4.86
CA GLN A 54 5.98 1.55 5.26
C GLN A 54 5.55 2.44 4.09
N TYR A 55 6.18 2.27 2.92
CA TYR A 55 5.80 2.99 1.71
C TYR A 55 4.34 2.75 1.34
N GLN A 56 3.88 1.51 1.31
CA GLN A 56 2.49 1.17 0.99
C GLN A 56 1.50 1.79 1.98
N ASN A 57 1.82 1.79 3.27
CA ASN A 57 0.97 2.41 4.29
C ASN A 57 0.90 3.93 4.11
N THR A 58 2.03 4.59 3.81
CA THR A 58 2.05 6.02 3.51
C THR A 58 1.19 6.34 2.28
N GLN A 59 1.32 5.57 1.20
CA GLN A 59 0.53 5.77 -0.01
C GLN A 59 -0.97 5.57 0.25
N LYS A 60 -1.34 4.52 0.99
CA LYS A 60 -2.74 4.28 1.38
C LYS A 60 -3.30 5.40 2.25
N ALA A 61 -2.52 5.92 3.19
CA ALA A 61 -2.95 7.05 4.03
C ALA A 61 -3.18 8.33 3.20
N GLN A 62 -2.31 8.59 2.22
CA GLN A 62 -2.49 9.71 1.28
C GLN A 62 -3.74 9.53 0.42
N GLN A 63 -3.95 8.35 -0.17
CA GLN A 63 -5.14 8.05 -0.96
C GLN A 63 -6.43 8.20 -0.14
N LEU A 64 -6.44 7.70 1.11
CA LEU A 64 -7.58 7.85 2.01
C LEU A 64 -7.87 9.32 2.32
N THR A 65 -6.82 10.11 2.58
CA THR A 65 -6.95 11.55 2.85
C THR A 65 -7.55 12.28 1.66
N SER A 66 -7.04 12.05 0.46
CA SER A 66 -7.57 12.66 -0.77
C SER A 66 -9.01 12.23 -1.05
N TYR A 67 -9.36 10.97 -0.80
CA TYR A 67 -10.73 10.49 -0.95
C TYR A 67 -11.70 11.19 0.02
N LEU A 68 -11.33 11.33 1.29
CA LEU A 68 -12.15 12.02 2.29
C LEU A 68 -12.34 13.50 1.95
N GLN A 69 -11.30 14.17 1.48
CA GLN A 69 -11.40 15.57 1.03
C GLN A 69 -12.36 15.70 -0.16
N SER A 70 -12.29 14.79 -1.13
CA SER A 70 -13.21 14.78 -2.28
C SER A 70 -14.65 14.53 -1.85
N LEU A 71 -14.88 13.66 -0.87
CA LEU A 71 -16.21 13.37 -0.34
C LEU A 71 -16.80 14.61 0.36
N GLN A 72 -16.02 15.25 1.23
CA GLN A 72 -16.42 16.47 1.92
C GLN A 72 -16.76 17.59 0.94
N GLU A 73 -15.96 17.74 -0.11
CA GLU A 73 -16.21 18.74 -1.15
C GLU A 73 -17.49 18.43 -1.94
N THR A 74 -17.74 17.16 -2.25
CA THR A 74 -18.97 16.72 -2.90
C THR A 74 -20.19 17.01 -2.04
N GLU A 75 -20.12 16.72 -0.74
CA GLU A 75 -21.19 17.03 0.22
C GLU A 75 -21.43 18.53 0.34
N ARG A 76 -20.38 19.35 0.36
CA ARG A 76 -20.48 20.82 0.36
C ARG A 76 -21.20 21.32 -0.87
N LEU A 77 -20.78 20.87 -2.06
CA LEU A 77 -21.40 21.26 -3.33
C LEU A 77 -22.87 20.82 -3.41
N SER A 78 -23.21 19.63 -2.91
CA SER A 78 -24.60 19.17 -2.81
C SER A 78 -25.44 20.10 -1.95
N LYS A 79 -24.96 20.46 -0.75
CA LYS A 79 -25.69 21.37 0.15
C LYS A 79 -25.88 22.75 -0.47
N GLU A 80 -24.88 23.26 -1.19
CA GLU A 80 -24.97 24.54 -1.89
C GLU A 80 -25.98 24.50 -3.05
N ALA A 81 -26.07 23.36 -3.75
CA ALA A 81 -27.09 23.16 -4.77
C ALA A 81 -28.50 23.13 -4.15
N ASP A 82 -28.68 22.34 -3.08
CA ASP A 82 -29.97 22.24 -2.37
C ASP A 82 -30.43 23.60 -1.85
N GLN A 83 -29.52 24.40 -1.27
CA GLN A 83 -29.82 25.75 -0.79
C GLN A 83 -30.27 26.69 -1.92
N LYS A 84 -29.63 26.62 -3.09
CA LYS A 84 -30.03 27.43 -4.25
C LYS A 84 -31.41 27.04 -4.76
N ASP A 85 -31.72 25.76 -4.76
CA ASP A 85 -33.03 25.29 -5.20
C ASP A 85 -34.14 25.69 -4.23
N ILE A 86 -33.88 25.64 -2.91
CA ILE A 86 -34.80 26.17 -1.90
C ILE A 86 -35.04 27.68 -2.11
N GLN A 87 -33.98 28.48 -2.30
CA GLN A 87 -34.11 29.92 -2.53
C GLN A 87 -34.96 30.23 -3.77
N LYS A 88 -34.76 29.50 -4.88
CA LYS A 88 -35.59 29.66 -6.08
C LYS A 88 -37.05 29.32 -5.83
N LEU A 89 -37.33 28.28 -5.04
CA LEU A 89 -38.70 27.91 -4.68
C LEU A 89 -39.35 28.99 -3.82
N ASP A 90 -38.64 29.53 -2.83
CA ASP A 90 -39.13 30.62 -1.98
C ASP A 90 -39.44 31.89 -2.79
N GLU A 91 -38.55 32.25 -3.73
CA GLU A 91 -38.76 33.36 -4.67
C GLU A 91 -40.00 33.14 -5.54
N PHE A 92 -40.16 31.92 -6.10
CA PHE A 92 -41.32 31.56 -6.92
C PHE A 92 -42.62 31.65 -6.12
N LEU A 93 -42.66 31.08 -4.91
CA LEU A 93 -43.83 31.11 -4.05
C LEU A 93 -44.20 32.53 -3.59
N SER A 94 -43.20 33.38 -3.35
CA SER A 94 -43.41 34.79 -2.97
C SER A 94 -43.89 35.67 -4.12
N SER A 95 -43.82 35.18 -5.36
CA SER A 95 -44.26 35.90 -6.57
C SER A 95 -45.71 35.60 -6.99
N PHE A 96 -46.40 34.71 -6.28
CA PHE A 96 -47.83 34.39 -6.42
C PHE A 96 -48.68 35.23 -5.46
#